data_AF-A0AA36JCB8-F1
#
_entry.id   AF-A0AA36JCB8-F1
#
_cell.length_a   1.000
_cell.length_b   1.000
_cell.length_c   1.000
_cell.angle_alpha   90.00
_cell.angle_beta   90.00
_cell.angle_gamma   90.00
#
_symmetry.space_group_name_H-M   'P 1'
#
loop_
_entity.id
_entity.type
_entity.pdbx_description
1 polymer ?
#
loop_
_entity_poly.entity_id
_entity_poly.type
_entity_poly.pdbx_seq_one_letter_code
_entity_poly.pdbx_strand_id
1 'polypeptide(L)'
;MLVLVDASYIPPRYHIVDAKADIRDLDVGDVDDVEVDVPKPFIDHMKEVKEQRSRPKIDFNSEAFRADPTSFASGGSGVNMAFVSMDLKWAEEHGKHGTTDLARRWTSLLENGGIKAQIYDTDPGSILIVNQNPMNQYKIKQFVLEQPDVDYYELSQKRDYPNGRTSPLVPDDVRRQRTAEMPGRLGKREEPVRKPAQGRTVAKTGKGSKSS
;
A
#
# COMPACT_ATOMS: atom_id res chain seq x y z
N MET A 1 -45.11 -64.97 -29.91
CA MET A 1 -44.52 -64.84 -28.56
C MET A 1 -44.30 -63.36 -28.32
N LEU A 2 -45.18 -62.70 -27.58
CA LEU A 2 -45.12 -61.27 -27.26
C LEU A 2 -44.58 -61.15 -25.83
N VAL A 3 -43.43 -60.50 -25.68
CA VAL A 3 -42.81 -60.22 -24.38
C VAL A 3 -43.44 -58.93 -23.85
N LEU A 4 -44.28 -59.05 -22.83
CA LEU A 4 -44.82 -57.93 -22.08
C LEU A 4 -43.72 -57.40 -21.15
N VAL A 5 -43.24 -56.19 -21.43
CA VAL A 5 -42.31 -55.45 -20.56
C VAL A 5 -43.18 -54.62 -19.61
N ASP A 6 -43.60 -55.23 -18.51
CA ASP A 6 -44.15 -54.50 -17.37
C ASP A 6 -43.02 -54.18 -16.40
N ALA A 7 -42.58 -52.91 -16.37
CA ALA A 7 -41.90 -52.32 -15.22
C ALA A 7 -41.81 -50.80 -15.41
N SER A 8 -42.89 -50.08 -15.08
CA SER A 8 -42.79 -48.65 -14.78
C SER A 8 -42.01 -48.50 -13.47
N TYR A 9 -40.69 -48.30 -13.59
CA TYR A 9 -39.86 -47.91 -12.46
C TYR A 9 -40.29 -46.51 -11.99
N ILE A 10 -41.09 -46.45 -10.95
CA ILE A 10 -41.44 -45.21 -10.26
C ILE A 10 -40.32 -44.97 -9.24
N PRO A 11 -39.46 -43.96 -9.43
CA PRO A 11 -38.42 -43.68 -8.45
C PRO A 11 -39.07 -43.35 -7.10
N PRO A 12 -38.51 -43.84 -5.98
CA PRO A 12 -39.05 -43.58 -4.66
C PRO A 12 -39.14 -42.06 -4.43
N ARG A 13 -40.31 -41.59 -4.02
CA ARG A 13 -40.51 -40.20 -3.61
C ARG A 13 -40.01 -40.04 -2.19
N TYR A 14 -38.90 -39.33 -2.02
CA TYR A 14 -38.38 -38.98 -0.71
C TYR A 14 -39.21 -37.83 -0.12
N HIS A 15 -39.65 -38.01 1.12
CA HIS A 15 -40.35 -36.98 1.89
C HIS A 15 -39.40 -36.44 2.95
N ILE A 16 -39.02 -35.17 2.86
CA ILE A 16 -38.20 -34.49 3.86
C ILE A 16 -39.13 -34.13 5.01
N VAL A 17 -39.04 -34.85 6.13
CA VAL A 17 -39.94 -34.69 7.28
C VAL A 17 -39.52 -33.49 8.13
N ASP A 18 -38.21 -33.26 8.29
CA ASP A 18 -37.67 -32.11 9.00
C ASP A 18 -36.35 -31.66 8.38
N ALA A 19 -36.42 -30.68 7.50
CA ALA A 19 -35.25 -30.16 6.78
C ALA A 19 -34.18 -29.58 7.73
N LYS A 20 -34.56 -29.07 8.91
CA LYS A 20 -33.58 -28.50 9.85
C LYS A 20 -32.82 -29.57 10.62
N ALA A 21 -33.48 -30.68 10.96
CA ALA A 21 -32.83 -31.82 11.58
C ALA A 21 -31.90 -32.53 10.57
N ASP A 22 -32.38 -32.77 9.35
CA ASP A 22 -31.59 -33.40 8.29
C ASP A 22 -30.33 -32.59 7.94
N ILE A 23 -30.41 -31.25 7.92
CA ILE A 23 -29.23 -30.38 7.70
C ILE A 23 -28.21 -30.51 8.83
N ARG A 24 -28.66 -30.76 10.06
CA ARG A 24 -27.80 -30.90 11.25
C ARG A 24 -27.13 -32.27 11.32
N ASP A 25 -27.81 -33.32 10.87
CA ASP A 25 -27.22 -34.66 10.74
C ASP A 25 -26.30 -34.76 9.50
N LEU A 26 -26.51 -33.89 8.50
CA LEU A 26 -25.61 -33.64 7.39
C LEU A 26 -24.51 -32.61 7.71
N ASP A 27 -24.24 -32.34 9.01
CA ASP A 27 -23.09 -31.55 9.46
C ASP A 27 -21.80 -32.38 9.22
N VAL A 28 -21.45 -32.47 7.94
CA VAL A 28 -20.14 -32.88 7.45
C VAL A 28 -19.15 -31.92 8.07
N GLY A 29 -18.33 -32.45 8.97
CA GLY A 29 -17.49 -31.72 9.93
C GLY A 29 -16.82 -30.47 9.38
N ASP A 30 -16.61 -29.52 10.29
CA ASP A 30 -15.93 -28.25 10.09
C ASP A 30 -14.82 -28.37 9.03
N VAL A 31 -14.87 -27.49 8.03
CA VAL A 31 -13.95 -27.41 6.88
C VAL A 31 -12.47 -27.22 7.31
N ASP A 32 -12.21 -27.09 8.60
CA ASP A 32 -10.87 -27.04 9.18
C ASP A 32 -10.23 -28.43 9.34
N ASP A 33 -10.98 -29.54 9.19
CA ASP A 33 -10.46 -30.93 9.14
C ASP A 33 -10.15 -31.42 7.69
N VAL A 34 -9.89 -30.50 6.76
CA VAL A 34 -9.51 -30.79 5.35
C VAL A 34 -8.05 -31.25 5.21
N GLU A 35 -7.47 -31.92 6.22
CA GLU A 35 -6.08 -32.37 6.14
C GLU A 35 -5.90 -33.76 5.51
N VAL A 36 -6.97 -34.54 5.29
CA VAL A 36 -6.79 -35.98 4.98
C VAL A 36 -7.17 -36.42 3.57
N ASP A 37 -8.18 -35.83 2.90
CA ASP A 37 -8.74 -36.43 1.66
C ASP A 37 -8.75 -35.54 0.39
N VAL A 38 -8.13 -34.35 0.42
CA VAL A 38 -8.23 -33.41 -0.71
C VAL A 38 -6.89 -33.26 -1.43
N PRO A 39 -6.84 -33.41 -2.77
CA PRO A 39 -5.59 -33.24 -3.52
C PRO A 39 -4.96 -31.87 -3.28
N LYS A 40 -3.65 -31.83 -3.03
CA LYS A 40 -2.87 -30.58 -2.82
C LYS A 40 -3.22 -29.41 -3.75
N PRO A 41 -3.41 -29.59 -5.08
CA PRO A 41 -3.75 -28.50 -5.98
C PRO A 41 -5.05 -27.78 -5.62
N PHE A 42 -6.01 -28.50 -5.04
CA PHE A 42 -7.28 -27.94 -4.62
C PHE A 42 -7.16 -27.15 -3.33
N ILE A 43 -6.34 -27.60 -2.38
CA ILE A 43 -6.03 -26.88 -1.14
C ILE A 43 -5.34 -25.55 -1.47
N ASP A 44 -4.37 -25.58 -2.38
CA ASP A 44 -3.66 -24.38 -2.84
C ASP A 44 -4.64 -23.39 -3.52
N HIS A 45 -5.53 -23.90 -4.37
CA HIS A 45 -6.58 -23.09 -5.00
C HIS A 45 -7.58 -22.52 -3.99
N MET A 46 -7.99 -23.29 -2.97
CA MET A 46 -8.89 -22.77 -1.91
C MET A 46 -8.20 -21.72 -1.04
N LYS A 47 -6.91 -21.89 -0.72
CA LYS A 47 -6.11 -20.87 -0.04
C LYS A 47 -6.00 -19.61 -0.87
N GLU A 48 -5.70 -19.74 -2.16
CA GLU A 48 -5.63 -18.60 -3.09
C GLU A 48 -6.97 -17.87 -3.19
N VAL A 49 -8.09 -18.59 -3.31
CA VAL A 49 -9.44 -18.00 -3.35
C VAL A 49 -9.78 -17.31 -2.01
N LYS A 50 -9.40 -17.89 -0.88
CA LYS A 50 -9.62 -17.31 0.46
C LYS A 50 -8.78 -16.03 0.63
N GLU A 51 -7.54 -16.03 0.17
CA GLU A 51 -6.66 -14.86 0.15
C GLU A 51 -7.15 -13.77 -0.81
N GLN A 52 -7.67 -14.13 -1.98
CA GLN A 52 -8.27 -13.16 -2.90
C GLN A 52 -9.55 -12.55 -2.32
N ARG A 53 -10.35 -13.33 -1.59
CA ARG A 53 -11.59 -12.85 -0.93
C ARG A 53 -11.34 -12.05 0.34
N SER A 54 -10.22 -12.27 1.03
CA SER A 54 -9.83 -11.51 2.22
C SER A 54 -9.22 -10.15 1.89
N ARG A 55 -8.91 -9.87 0.61
CA ARG A 55 -8.51 -8.53 0.18
C ARG A 55 -9.64 -7.54 0.48
N PRO A 56 -9.35 -6.42 1.15
CA PRO A 56 -10.37 -5.40 1.42
C PRO A 56 -10.94 -4.93 0.09
N LYS A 57 -12.26 -5.13 -0.11
CA LYS A 57 -12.95 -4.65 -1.30
C LYS A 57 -12.93 -3.12 -1.28
N ILE A 58 -12.37 -2.52 -2.31
CA ILE A 58 -12.38 -1.07 -2.48
C ILE A 58 -13.82 -0.65 -2.80
N ASP A 59 -14.40 0.18 -1.95
CA ASP A 59 -15.69 0.81 -2.25
C ASP A 59 -15.45 2.07 -3.10
N PHE A 60 -15.73 1.96 -4.39
CA PHE A 60 -15.58 3.02 -5.38
C PHE A 60 -16.55 4.20 -5.17
N ASN A 61 -17.58 4.04 -4.33
CA ASN A 61 -18.51 5.12 -3.97
C ASN A 61 -18.17 5.80 -2.64
N SER A 62 -17.12 5.34 -1.93
CA SER A 62 -16.71 5.96 -0.68
C SER A 62 -16.21 7.41 -0.87
N GLU A 63 -16.45 8.26 0.12
CA GLU A 63 -15.95 9.65 0.13
C GLU A 63 -14.42 9.69 0.00
N ALA A 64 -13.72 8.73 0.61
CA ALA A 64 -12.27 8.60 0.51
C ALA A 64 -11.80 8.38 -0.95
N PHE A 65 -12.49 7.53 -1.71
CA PHE A 65 -12.16 7.29 -3.12
C PHE A 65 -12.41 8.52 -3.99
N ARG A 66 -13.50 9.26 -3.72
CA ARG A 66 -13.82 10.50 -4.43
C ARG A 66 -12.84 11.63 -4.15
N ALA A 67 -12.36 11.73 -2.91
CA ALA A 67 -11.42 12.78 -2.49
C ALA A 67 -10.01 12.57 -3.06
N ASP A 68 -9.52 11.33 -3.11
CA ASP A 68 -8.19 11.04 -3.64
C ASP A 68 -8.14 9.69 -4.39
N PRO A 69 -8.62 9.62 -5.64
CA PRO A 69 -8.57 8.39 -6.42
C PRO A 69 -7.13 7.95 -6.72
N THR A 70 -6.17 8.89 -6.70
CA THR A 70 -4.76 8.60 -6.95
C THR A 70 -4.11 7.79 -5.83
N SER A 71 -4.55 7.96 -4.58
CA SER A 71 -4.10 7.17 -3.44
C SER A 71 -4.49 5.69 -3.51
N PHE A 72 -5.54 5.36 -4.27
CA PHE A 72 -5.99 3.98 -4.51
C PHE A 72 -5.34 3.37 -5.75
N ALA A 73 -5.09 4.17 -6.79
CA ALA A 73 -4.47 3.71 -8.03
C ALA A 73 -2.96 3.43 -7.89
N SER A 74 -2.25 4.11 -7.00
CA SER A 74 -0.84 3.84 -6.72
C SER A 74 -0.59 2.55 -5.91
N GLY A 75 -1.65 1.96 -5.33
CA GLY A 75 -1.62 0.77 -4.49
C GLY A 75 -1.60 -0.56 -5.26
N GLY A 76 -0.73 -0.69 -6.27
CA GLY A 76 -0.45 -1.98 -6.88
C GLY A 76 0.13 -2.95 -5.86
N SER A 77 -0.73 -3.82 -5.31
CA SER A 77 -0.44 -4.97 -4.44
C SER A 77 0.79 -4.86 -3.54
N GLY A 78 0.59 -4.36 -2.31
CA GLY A 78 1.34 -4.89 -1.17
C GLY A 78 1.65 -3.88 -0.08
N VAL A 79 2.22 -2.73 -0.43
CA VAL A 79 2.72 -1.76 0.56
C VAL A 79 2.79 -0.37 -0.05
N ASN A 80 2.16 0.62 0.60
CA ASN A 80 2.31 2.03 0.28
C ASN A 80 3.35 2.65 1.22
N MET A 81 4.30 3.39 0.64
CA MET A 81 5.32 4.12 1.38
C MET A 81 5.11 5.62 1.17
N ALA A 82 5.00 6.37 2.26
CA ALA A 82 4.90 7.82 2.23
C ALA A 82 6.03 8.47 3.04
N PHE A 83 6.60 9.54 2.50
CA PHE A 83 7.58 10.35 3.20
C PHE A 83 6.88 11.58 3.78
N VAL A 84 7.19 11.89 5.03
CA VAL A 84 6.73 13.11 5.69
C VAL A 84 7.95 13.95 5.99
N SER A 85 7.94 15.18 5.50
CA SER A 85 8.94 16.18 5.85
C SER A 85 8.33 17.17 6.83
N MET A 86 8.97 17.29 7.98
CA MET A 86 8.65 18.29 9.00
C MET A 86 9.22 19.65 8.59
N ASP A 87 8.71 20.68 9.24
CA ASP A 87 9.23 22.03 9.15
C ASP A 87 10.71 22.06 9.55
N LEU A 88 11.50 22.83 8.80
CA LEU A 88 12.94 22.90 9.03
C LEU A 88 13.28 23.41 10.43
N LYS A 89 12.52 24.40 10.91
CA LYS A 89 12.67 24.96 12.25
C LYS A 89 12.43 23.89 13.32
N TRP A 90 11.36 23.11 13.18
CA TRP A 90 11.06 22.02 14.11
C TRP A 90 12.18 20.97 14.11
N ALA A 91 12.69 20.63 12.91
CA ALA A 91 13.78 19.68 12.73
C ALA A 91 15.09 20.16 13.39
N GLU A 92 15.42 21.45 13.30
CA GLU A 92 16.59 22.07 13.95
C GLU A 92 16.47 22.04 15.47
N GLU A 93 15.28 22.32 16.01
CA GLU A 93 15.04 22.38 17.46
C GLU A 93 15.06 21.00 18.12
N HIS A 94 14.48 20.00 17.46
CA HIS A 94 14.25 18.66 18.05
C HIS A 94 15.26 17.61 17.61
N GLY A 95 15.90 17.82 16.44
CA GLY A 95 16.89 16.92 15.88
C GLY A 95 16.37 15.49 15.65
N LYS A 96 17.31 14.55 15.59
CA LYS A 96 17.00 13.13 15.37
C LYS A 96 16.15 12.53 16.51
N HIS A 97 16.49 12.83 17.76
CA HIS A 97 15.82 12.24 18.91
C HIS A 97 14.33 12.62 18.98
N GLY A 98 13.99 13.90 18.79
CA GLY A 98 12.60 14.31 18.76
C GLY A 98 11.84 13.75 17.55
N THR A 99 12.53 13.51 16.43
CA THR A 99 11.93 12.80 15.28
C THR A 99 11.58 11.35 15.64
N THR A 100 12.47 10.64 16.35
CA THR A 100 12.20 9.28 16.84
C THR A 100 11.02 9.26 17.83
N ASP A 101 10.96 10.21 18.75
CA ASP A 101 9.87 10.32 19.72
C ASP A 101 8.54 10.67 19.04
N LEU A 102 8.57 11.56 18.04
CA LEU A 102 7.40 11.89 17.23
C LEU A 102 6.88 10.66 16.47
N ALA A 103 7.77 9.91 15.82
CA ALA A 103 7.42 8.68 15.12
C ALA A 103 6.72 7.68 16.07
N ARG A 104 7.24 7.49 17.29
CA ARG A 104 6.61 6.63 18.30
C ARG A 104 5.22 7.12 18.70
N ARG A 105 5.08 8.43 18.97
CA ARG A 105 3.78 9.03 19.33
C ARG A 105 2.76 8.87 18.21
N TRP A 106 3.16 9.12 16.96
CA TRP A 106 2.28 8.96 15.81
C TRP A 106 1.88 7.50 15.60
N THR A 107 2.78 6.55 15.80
CA THR A 107 2.44 5.12 15.76
C THR A 107 1.33 4.81 16.77
N SER A 108 1.50 5.22 18.04
CA SER A 108 0.48 5.01 19.07
C SER A 108 -0.84 5.71 18.76
N LEU A 109 -0.82 6.94 18.23
CA LEU A 109 -2.03 7.68 17.86
C LEU A 109 -2.80 7.01 16.71
N LEU A 110 -2.10 6.57 15.67
CA LEU A 110 -2.71 5.85 14.55
C LEU A 110 -3.25 4.49 15.00
N GLU A 111 -2.51 3.75 15.81
CA GLU A 111 -2.97 2.46 16.35
C GLU A 111 -4.22 2.62 17.22
N ASN A 112 -4.28 3.64 18.08
CA ASN A 112 -5.47 3.97 18.86
C ASN A 112 -6.67 4.32 17.97
N GLY A 113 -6.42 4.91 16.79
CA GLY A 113 -7.41 5.16 15.74
C GLY A 113 -7.78 3.93 14.90
N GLY A 114 -7.27 2.74 15.23
CA GLY A 114 -7.49 1.50 14.49
C GLY A 114 -6.70 1.39 13.18
N ILE A 115 -5.73 2.28 12.96
CA ILE A 115 -4.88 2.32 11.77
C ILE A 115 -3.54 1.69 12.10
N LYS A 116 -3.26 0.52 11.51
CA LYS A 116 -1.95 -0.14 11.61
C LYS A 116 -1.03 0.39 10.52
N ALA A 117 0.01 1.13 10.91
CA ALA A 117 1.07 1.60 10.02
C ALA A 117 2.42 1.48 10.75
N GLN A 118 3.48 1.18 10.00
CA GLN A 118 4.84 1.18 10.52
C GLN A 118 5.46 2.55 10.24
N ILE A 119 5.97 3.21 11.28
CA ILE A 119 6.59 4.53 11.17
C ILE A 119 8.05 4.44 11.55
N TYR A 120 8.92 4.91 10.65
CA TYR A 120 10.37 4.92 10.82
C TYR A 120 10.88 6.36 10.74
N ASP A 121 11.82 6.72 11.62
CA ASP A 121 12.56 7.97 11.52
C ASP A 121 13.78 7.79 10.61
N THR A 122 13.86 8.56 9.52
CA THR A 122 14.95 8.43 8.54
C THR A 122 16.07 9.42 8.82
N ASP A 123 15.76 10.71 8.75
CA ASP A 123 16.65 11.84 9.02
C ASP A 123 16.01 12.78 10.06
N PRO A 124 16.74 13.73 10.68
CA PRO A 124 16.14 14.77 11.50
C PRO A 124 15.02 15.50 10.74
N GLY A 125 13.80 15.49 11.29
CA GLY A 125 12.62 16.07 10.65
C GLY A 125 12.07 15.29 9.46
N SER A 126 12.48 14.03 9.25
CA SER A 126 11.98 13.18 8.17
C SER A 126 11.48 11.84 8.69
N ILE A 127 10.27 11.49 8.31
CA ILE A 127 9.58 10.27 8.73
C ILE A 127 9.16 9.48 7.49
N LEU A 128 9.36 8.16 7.52
CA LEU A 128 8.84 7.21 6.53
C LEU A 128 7.68 6.44 7.15
N ILE A 129 6.51 6.51 6.51
CA ILE A 129 5.33 5.75 6.89
C ILE A 129 5.12 4.63 5.88
N VAL A 130 5.05 3.40 6.38
CA VAL A 130 4.83 2.19 5.60
C VAL A 130 3.46 1.62 5.99
N ASN A 131 2.56 1.55 5.02
CA ASN A 131 1.18 1.13 5.23
C ASN A 131 0.86 -0.04 4.29
N GLN A 132 0.39 -1.14 4.86
CA GLN A 132 0.01 -2.34 4.10
C GLN A 132 -1.45 -2.29 3.61
N ASN A 133 -2.29 -1.44 4.20
CA ASN A 133 -3.70 -1.35 3.85
C ASN A 133 -3.99 -0.05 3.08
N PRO A 134 -4.20 -0.08 1.75
CA PRO A 134 -4.48 1.10 0.95
C PRO A 134 -5.66 1.94 1.46
N MET A 135 -6.68 1.31 2.07
CA MET A 135 -7.85 2.01 2.61
C MET A 135 -7.49 3.00 3.73
N ASN A 136 -6.40 2.75 4.45
CA ASN A 136 -5.93 3.62 5.52
C ASN A 136 -5.10 4.79 4.99
N GLN A 137 -4.66 4.76 3.72
CA GLN A 137 -3.75 5.76 3.19
C GLN A 137 -4.32 7.18 3.25
N TYR A 138 -5.59 7.31 2.90
CA TYR A 138 -6.31 8.59 2.96
C TYR A 138 -6.35 9.15 4.39
N LYS A 139 -6.68 8.30 5.38
CA LYS A 139 -6.72 8.69 6.79
C LYS A 139 -5.35 9.07 7.33
N ILE A 140 -4.30 8.34 6.95
CA ILE A 140 -2.91 8.65 7.30
C ILE A 140 -2.52 10.01 6.74
N LYS A 141 -2.82 10.27 5.46
CA LYS A 141 -2.55 11.56 4.82
C LYS A 141 -3.26 12.70 5.55
N GLN A 142 -4.55 12.55 5.86
CA GLN A 142 -5.29 13.57 6.62
C GLN A 142 -4.66 13.82 7.99
N PHE A 143 -4.42 12.76 8.76
CA PHE A 143 -3.79 12.87 10.08
C PHE A 143 -2.46 13.63 10.03
N VAL A 144 -1.60 13.31 9.05
CA VAL A 144 -0.30 13.97 8.89
C VAL A 144 -0.45 15.44 8.50
N LEU A 145 -1.32 15.75 7.53
CA LEU A 145 -1.51 17.12 7.06
C LEU A 145 -2.21 18.04 8.08
N GLU A 146 -2.88 17.47 9.09
CA GLU A 146 -3.45 18.21 10.22
C GLU A 146 -2.42 18.58 11.29
N GLN A 147 -1.21 17.99 11.26
CA GLN A 147 -0.17 18.31 12.25
C GLN A 147 0.47 19.68 11.94
N PRO A 148 0.66 20.54 12.96
CA PRO A 148 1.13 21.91 12.75
C PRO A 148 2.57 22.00 12.23
N ASP A 149 3.40 21.01 12.56
CA ASP A 149 4.84 21.03 12.27
C ASP A 149 5.21 20.34 10.95
N VAL A 150 4.22 19.93 10.14
CA VAL A 150 4.45 19.22 8.88
C VAL A 150 4.60 20.21 7.74
N ASP A 151 5.68 20.07 6.96
CA ASP A 151 5.86 20.84 5.74
C ASP A 151 5.12 20.17 4.57
N TYR A 152 5.39 18.89 4.30
CA TYR A 152 4.67 18.18 3.26
C TYR A 152 4.60 16.68 3.49
N TYR A 153 3.61 16.09 2.84
CA TYR A 153 3.41 14.66 2.72
C TYR A 153 3.68 14.25 1.27
N GLU A 154 4.54 13.26 1.05
CA GLU A 154 4.89 12.76 -0.28
C GLU A 154 4.51 11.29 -0.42
N LEU A 155 3.67 10.98 -1.41
CA LEU A 155 3.30 9.62 -1.80
C LEU A 155 3.46 9.48 -3.31
N SER A 156 4.21 8.46 -3.75
CA SER A 156 4.41 8.18 -5.19
C SER A 156 4.89 9.40 -5.99
N GLN A 157 5.85 10.16 -5.45
CA GLN A 157 6.41 11.40 -6.04
C GLN A 157 5.43 12.59 -6.12
N LYS A 158 4.21 12.44 -5.60
CA LYS A 158 3.24 13.54 -5.47
C LYS A 158 3.35 14.12 -4.06
N ARG A 159 3.50 15.44 -3.97
CA ARG A 159 3.53 16.18 -2.71
C ARG A 159 2.19 16.83 -2.45
N ASP A 160 1.69 16.65 -1.25
CA ASP A 160 0.54 17.32 -0.68
C ASP A 160 1.01 18.19 0.49
N TYR A 161 0.45 19.40 0.60
CA TYR A 161 0.85 20.39 1.60
C TYR A 161 -0.33 20.73 2.52
N PRO A 162 -0.06 21.09 3.79
CA PRO A 162 -1.10 21.54 4.71
C PRO A 162 -1.65 22.92 4.30
N ASN A 163 -2.84 23.24 4.82
CA ASN A 163 -3.47 24.57 4.71
C ASN A 163 -3.64 25.10 3.27
N GLY A 164 -3.80 24.21 2.29
CA GLY A 164 -4.02 24.59 0.88
C GLY A 164 -2.80 25.17 0.18
N ARG A 165 -1.61 25.02 0.78
CA ARG A 165 -0.35 25.45 0.17
C ARG A 165 0.00 24.58 -1.05
N THR A 166 0.85 25.10 -1.94
CA THR A 166 1.23 24.42 -3.20
C THR A 166 2.72 24.18 -3.36
N SER A 167 3.54 24.68 -2.44
CA SER A 167 5.01 24.63 -2.49
C SER A 167 5.59 24.47 -1.08
N PRO A 168 6.79 23.87 -0.91
CA PRO A 168 7.42 23.68 0.40
C PRO A 168 7.80 25.03 1.05
N LEU A 169 7.89 25.09 2.39
CA LEU A 169 8.19 26.33 3.13
C LEU A 169 9.62 26.79 2.84
N VAL A 170 10.49 25.82 2.61
CA VAL A 170 11.90 26.01 2.31
C VAL A 170 12.22 25.18 1.06
N PRO A 171 12.95 25.73 0.08
CA PRO A 171 13.39 24.96 -1.09
C PRO A 171 14.22 23.73 -0.70
N ASP A 172 14.05 22.65 -1.46
CA ASP A 172 14.69 21.35 -1.20
C ASP A 172 16.23 21.45 -1.09
N ASP A 173 16.86 22.34 -1.87
CA ASP A 173 18.32 22.55 -1.85
C ASP A 173 18.79 23.11 -0.50
N VAL A 174 18.07 24.10 0.02
CA VAL A 174 18.37 24.73 1.31
C VAL A 174 18.12 23.75 2.44
N ARG A 175 17.01 22.99 2.37
CA ARG A 175 16.73 21.92 3.33
C ARG A 175 17.84 20.89 3.34
N ARG A 176 18.27 20.41 2.18
CA ARG A 176 19.35 19.41 2.08
C ARG A 176 20.65 19.91 2.69
N GLN A 177 21.03 21.17 2.44
CA GLN A 177 22.23 21.78 3.02
C GLN A 177 22.12 21.83 4.55
N ARG A 178 21.01 22.38 5.07
CA ARG A 178 20.78 22.51 6.52
C ARG A 178 20.72 21.16 7.23
N THR A 179 19.97 20.21 6.70
CA THR A 179 19.90 18.85 7.26
C THR A 179 21.25 18.12 7.19
N ALA A 180 22.11 18.43 6.21
CA ALA A 180 23.46 17.86 6.13
C ALA A 180 24.41 18.42 7.22
N GLU A 181 24.16 19.64 7.68
CA GLU A 181 24.92 20.28 8.77
C GLU A 181 24.46 19.82 10.17
N MET A 182 23.27 19.19 10.28
CA MET A 182 22.73 18.76 11.57
C MET A 182 23.49 17.55 12.16
N PRO A 183 23.79 17.56 13.48
CA PRO A 183 24.39 16.43 14.16
C PRO A 183 23.40 15.25 14.25
N GLY A 184 23.88 14.02 14.05
CA GLY A 184 23.09 12.79 14.21
C GLY A 184 22.49 12.21 12.93
N ARG A 185 22.94 12.65 11.74
CA ARG A 185 22.58 12.02 10.48
C ARG A 185 23.20 10.62 10.37
N LEU A 186 22.37 9.62 10.05
CA LEU A 186 22.81 8.25 9.80
C LEU A 186 23.55 8.19 8.45
N GLY A 187 24.86 8.44 8.50
CA GLY A 187 25.76 8.30 7.37
C GLY A 187 25.83 9.54 6.47
N LYS A 188 27.04 9.94 6.11
CA LYS A 188 27.26 10.84 4.98
C LYS A 188 26.71 10.14 3.75
N ARG A 189 25.53 10.56 3.28
CA ARG A 189 25.01 10.17 1.98
C ARG A 189 25.96 10.78 0.94
N GLU A 190 26.94 10.00 0.48
CA GLU A 190 27.77 10.40 -0.66
C GLU A 190 26.81 10.77 -1.78
N GLU A 191 26.85 12.04 -2.21
CA GLU A 191 26.03 12.46 -3.32
C GLU A 191 26.37 11.55 -4.50
N PRO A 192 25.37 10.97 -5.21
CA PRO A 192 25.66 10.23 -6.41
C PRO A 192 26.33 11.21 -7.37
N VAL A 193 27.64 11.02 -7.59
CA VAL A 193 28.41 11.77 -8.57
C VAL A 193 27.64 11.65 -9.87
N ARG A 194 26.99 12.75 -10.28
CA ARG A 194 26.30 12.84 -11.56
C ARG A 194 27.37 12.61 -12.61
N LYS A 195 27.48 11.39 -13.12
CA LYS A 195 28.37 11.09 -14.24
C LYS A 195 28.00 12.05 -15.36
N PRO A 196 28.92 12.89 -15.87
CA PRO A 196 28.62 13.74 -16.99
C PRO A 196 28.13 12.86 -18.13
N ALA A 197 26.99 13.22 -18.71
CA ALA A 197 26.41 12.52 -19.85
C ALA A 197 27.47 12.39 -20.94
N GLN A 198 28.00 11.17 -21.12
CA GLN A 198 28.97 10.88 -22.16
C GLN A 198 28.29 11.06 -23.52
N GLY A 199 28.75 12.12 -24.19
CA GLY A 199 28.69 12.41 -25.62
C GLY A 199 27.79 11.53 -26.48
N ARG A 200 26.63 12.07 -26.86
CA ARG A 200 25.98 11.67 -28.11
C ARG A 200 26.76 12.31 -29.25
N THR A 201 27.73 11.59 -29.79
CA THR A 201 28.51 11.98 -30.97
C THR A 201 27.56 12.18 -32.15
N VAL A 202 27.47 13.42 -32.63
CA VAL A 202 26.73 13.79 -33.84
C VAL A 202 27.45 13.16 -35.04
N ALA A 203 26.82 12.15 -35.66
CA ALA A 203 27.30 11.56 -36.90
C ALA A 203 27.21 12.60 -38.02
N LYS A 204 28.39 13.08 -38.45
CA LYS A 204 28.61 14.02 -39.54
C LYS A 204 28.25 13.33 -40.86
N THR A 205 27.15 13.73 -41.48
CA THR A 205 26.67 13.26 -42.78
C THR A 205 27.66 13.67 -43.87
N GLY A 206 28.23 12.68 -44.57
CA GLY A 206 29.13 12.88 -45.69
C GLY A 206 28.42 13.51 -46.89
N LYS A 207 28.90 14.66 -47.33
CA LYS A 207 28.49 15.34 -48.56
C LYS A 207 29.48 14.94 -49.65
N GLY A 208 29.10 13.99 -50.50
CA GLY A 208 29.85 13.64 -51.70
C GLY A 208 29.67 14.71 -52.77
N SER A 209 30.77 15.35 -53.18
CA SER A 209 30.83 16.21 -54.37
C SER A 209 31.51 15.46 -55.52
N LYS A 210 30.75 15.27 -56.61
CA LYS A 210 31.23 14.90 -57.94
C LYS A 210 31.74 16.15 -58.67
N SER A 211 32.95 16.09 -59.22
CA SER A 211 33.49 16.85 -60.37
C SER A 211 34.99 16.52 -60.40
N SER A 212 35.66 16.12 -61.47
CA SER A 212 35.37 16.03 -62.91
C SER A 212 36.26 14.92 -63.49
#